data_AF-A0A7X5Q625-F1
#
_entry.id   AF-A0A7X5Q625-F1
#
_cell.length_a   1.000
_cell.length_b   1.000
_cell.length_c   1.000
_cell.angle_alpha   90.00
_cell.angle_beta   90.00
_cell.angle_gamma   90.00
#
_symmetry.space_group_name_H-M   'P 1'
#
loop_
_entity.id
_entity.type
_entity.pdbx_description
1 polymer ?
#
loop_
_entity_poly.entity_id
_entity_poly.type
_entity_poly.pdbx_seq_one_letter_code
_entity_poly.pdbx_strand_id
1 'polypeptide(L)'
;MDLEQILSSQINAATPFRIWTLLIFATAVTHTLLAHHFTSLSKKIAARNRKKISFWAEVFHFFGEVEVVFALWVIPLVIVVVAFYGWKEMVEYLNSRVYVEPFFIVVMMSLASTRPIIKLAEKGVHAVGRFFGDTAASWWLAILTLGPILGSIITEAAAMTIAALLLKNKIYIHGPTKRLAYGTMG
;
A
#
# COMPACT_ATOMS: atom_id res chain seq x y z
N MET A 1 28.92 -7.89 38.27
CA MET A 1 28.65 -7.26 36.96
C MET A 1 27.25 -6.70 37.07
N ASP A 2 27.16 -5.38 37.23
CA ASP A 2 25.91 -4.70 37.59
C ASP A 2 24.95 -4.68 36.40
N LEU A 3 23.66 -4.85 36.69
CA LEU A 3 22.59 -4.92 35.68
C LEU A 3 22.59 -3.70 34.75
N GLU A 4 22.96 -2.52 35.26
CA GLU A 4 23.10 -1.28 34.49
C GLU A 4 24.22 -1.34 33.44
N GLN A 5 25.32 -2.04 33.74
CA GLN A 5 26.46 -2.19 32.83
C GLN A 5 26.12 -3.15 31.67
N ILE A 6 25.30 -4.17 31.95
CA ILE A 6 24.79 -5.09 30.93
C ILE A 6 23.77 -4.38 30.04
N LEU A 7 22.85 -3.61 30.63
CA LEU A 7 21.84 -2.87 29.86
C LEU A 7 22.46 -1.79 28.98
N SER A 8 23.40 -1.00 29.51
CA SER A 8 24.06 0.08 28.74
C SER A 8 24.92 -0.45 27.59
N SER A 9 25.63 -1.57 27.77
CA SER A 9 26.41 -2.20 26.69
C SER A 9 25.52 -2.79 25.58
N GLN A 10 24.41 -3.42 25.92
CA GLN A 10 23.43 -3.95 24.95
C GLN A 10 22.72 -2.83 24.18
N ILE A 11 22.37 -1.74 24.87
CA ILE A 11 21.77 -0.55 24.24
C ILE A 11 22.75 0.07 23.25
N ASN A 12 24.02 0.28 23.63
CA ASN A 12 25.01 0.93 22.78
C ASN A 12 25.42 0.09 21.56
N ALA A 13 25.39 -1.23 21.65
CA ALA A 13 25.64 -2.11 20.50
C ALA A 13 24.44 -2.14 19.53
N ALA A 14 23.21 -2.04 20.04
CA ALA A 14 21.99 -2.09 19.23
C ALA A 14 21.56 -0.72 18.66
N THR A 15 22.04 0.40 19.21
CA THR A 15 21.65 1.75 18.78
C THR A 15 22.00 2.06 17.32
N PRO A 16 23.17 1.68 16.75
CA PRO A 16 23.48 2.02 15.36
C PRO A 16 22.57 1.29 14.36
N PHE A 17 22.30 0.00 14.61
CA PHE A 17 21.41 -0.80 13.77
C PHE A 17 19.97 -0.26 13.80
N ARG A 18 19.46 0.14 14.99
CA ARG A 18 18.13 0.74 15.14
C ARG A 18 17.97 2.04 14.37
N ILE A 19 19.01 2.87 14.31
CA ILE A 19 18.99 4.13 13.56
C ILE A 19 18.91 3.85 12.05
N TRP A 20 19.75 2.95 11.53
CA TRP A 20 19.72 2.60 10.11
C TRP A 20 18.39 1.99 9.68
N THR A 21 17.85 1.07 10.48
CA THR A 21 16.54 0.45 10.21
C THR A 21 15.40 1.47 10.27
N LEU A 22 15.43 2.40 11.23
CA LEU A 22 14.46 3.50 11.31
C LEU A 22 14.53 4.42 10.08
N LEU A 23 15.73 4.80 9.63
CA LEU A 23 15.91 5.64 8.45
C LEU A 23 15.37 4.96 7.19
N ILE A 24 15.68 3.68 7.01
CA ILE A 24 15.15 2.87 5.90
C ILE A 24 13.63 2.84 5.96
N PHE A 25 13.04 2.55 7.12
CA PHE A 25 11.60 2.49 7.29
C PHE A 25 10.93 3.85 7.02
N ALA A 26 11.46 4.94 7.57
CA ALA A 26 10.92 6.28 7.37
C ALA A 26 10.97 6.68 5.88
N THR A 27 12.07 6.33 5.19
CA THR A 27 12.22 6.62 3.77
C THR A 27 11.30 5.73 2.91
N ALA A 28 11.06 4.48 3.32
CA ALA A 28 10.09 3.59 2.68
C ALA A 28 8.65 4.11 2.78
N VAL A 29 8.24 4.57 3.96
CA VAL A 29 6.93 5.20 4.17
C VAL A 29 6.81 6.47 3.31
N THR A 30 7.85 7.31 3.31
CA THR A 30 7.88 8.54 2.51
C THR A 30 7.76 8.22 1.01
N HIS A 31 8.48 7.21 0.52
CA HIS A 31 8.39 6.76 -0.87
C HIS A 31 6.96 6.26 -1.20
N THR A 32 6.35 5.48 -0.31
CA THR A 32 4.98 4.96 -0.49
C THR A 32 3.96 6.10 -0.61
N LEU A 33 4.06 7.13 0.22
CA LEU A 33 3.19 8.31 0.16
C LEU A 33 3.39 9.12 -1.14
N LEU A 34 4.63 9.14 -1.66
CA LEU A 34 4.97 9.84 -2.89
C LEU A 34 4.75 9.01 -4.17
N ALA A 35 4.38 7.73 -4.06
CA ALA A 35 4.20 6.81 -5.19
C ALA A 35 3.18 7.34 -6.23
N HIS A 36 2.15 8.04 -5.77
CA HIS A 36 1.18 8.71 -6.65
C HIS A 36 1.80 9.83 -7.51
N HIS A 37 2.84 10.53 -7.01
CA HIS A 37 3.56 11.54 -7.79
C HIS A 37 4.37 10.91 -8.94
N PHE A 38 5.00 9.76 -8.71
CA PHE A 38 5.72 9.03 -9.76
C PHE A 38 4.77 8.54 -10.86
N THR A 39 3.58 8.05 -10.48
CA THR A 39 2.53 7.64 -11.42
C THR A 39 1.95 8.83 -12.22
N SER A 40 1.89 10.02 -11.63
CA SER A 40 1.49 11.24 -12.33
C SER A 40 2.59 11.72 -13.31
N LEU A 41 3.85 11.59 -12.91
CA LEU A 41 5.00 11.94 -13.73
C LEU A 41 5.13 11.00 -14.95
N SER A 42 4.93 9.69 -14.77
CA SER A 42 4.94 8.72 -15.87
C SER A 42 3.88 9.03 -16.92
N LYS A 43 2.65 9.40 -16.51
CA LYS A 43 1.57 9.83 -17.41
C LYS A 43 1.91 11.10 -18.20
N LYS A 44 2.59 12.07 -17.58
CA LYS A 44 3.05 13.30 -18.27
C LYS A 44 4.15 13.00 -19.30
N ILE A 45 5.08 12.09 -18.96
CA ILE A 45 6.18 11.68 -19.86
C ILE A 45 5.63 10.85 -21.04
N ALA A 46 4.68 9.95 -20.77
CA ALA A 46 4.01 9.14 -21.81
C ALA A 46 3.18 10.01 -22.77
N ALA A 47 2.44 11.01 -22.26
CA ALA A 47 1.67 11.94 -23.08
C ALA A 47 2.55 12.78 -24.03
N ARG A 48 3.83 13.01 -23.66
CA ARG A 48 4.80 13.75 -24.47
C ARG A 48 5.41 12.91 -25.61
N ASN A 49 5.38 11.57 -25.50
CA ASN A 49 5.96 10.63 -26.47
C ASN A 49 4.90 9.71 -27.10
N ARG A 50 4.05 10.26 -27.97
CA ARG A 50 2.88 9.59 -28.59
C ARG A 50 3.15 8.31 -29.40
N LYS A 51 4.39 7.86 -29.60
CA LYS A 51 4.71 6.78 -30.56
C LYS A 51 5.70 5.69 -30.10
N LYS A 52 6.22 5.72 -28.88
CA LYS A 52 7.04 4.63 -28.34
C LYS A 52 6.63 4.30 -26.92
N ILE A 53 6.45 3.01 -26.64
CA ILE A 53 6.44 2.47 -25.28
C ILE A 53 7.79 2.85 -24.70
N SER A 54 7.82 3.92 -23.89
CA SER A 54 9.05 4.35 -23.24
C SER A 54 9.26 3.41 -22.07
N PHE A 55 10.30 2.57 -22.14
CA PHE A 55 10.72 1.69 -21.04
C PHE A 55 10.76 2.46 -19.70
N TRP A 56 11.23 3.71 -19.73
CA TRP A 56 11.26 4.58 -18.56
C TRP A 56 9.87 4.92 -17.99
N ALA A 57 8.84 5.04 -18.83
CA ALA A 57 7.48 5.30 -18.35
C ALA A 57 6.91 4.09 -17.59
N GLU A 58 7.23 2.87 -18.01
CA GLU A 58 6.85 1.63 -17.33
C GLU A 58 7.63 1.44 -16.04
N VAL A 59 8.93 1.76 -16.02
CA VAL A 59 9.74 1.79 -14.79
C VAL A 59 9.16 2.79 -13.79
N PHE A 60 8.86 4.03 -14.19
CA PHE A 60 8.25 5.01 -13.28
C PHE A 60 6.84 4.63 -12.82
N HIS A 61 6.09 3.87 -13.64
CA HIS A 61 4.80 3.31 -13.22
C HIS A 61 4.99 2.21 -12.17
N PHE A 62 5.93 1.29 -12.41
CA PHE A 62 6.27 0.20 -11.50
C PHE A 62 6.74 0.71 -10.14
N PHE A 63 7.59 1.75 -10.11
CA PHE A 63 7.99 2.44 -8.86
C PHE A 63 6.84 3.20 -8.16
N GLY A 64 5.71 3.39 -8.84
CA GLY A 64 4.52 4.04 -8.29
C GLY A 64 3.50 3.08 -7.68
N GLU A 65 3.69 1.76 -7.84
CA GLU A 65 2.84 0.75 -7.19
C GLU A 65 3.32 0.49 -5.76
N VAL A 66 2.40 0.53 -4.79
CA VAL A 66 2.75 0.45 -3.37
C VAL A 66 3.35 -0.91 -3.02
N GLU A 67 2.89 -1.98 -3.66
CA GLU A 67 3.39 -3.35 -3.51
C GLU A 67 4.87 -3.47 -3.94
N VAL A 68 5.22 -2.79 -5.04
CA VAL A 68 6.58 -2.76 -5.56
C VAL A 68 7.50 -1.96 -4.63
N VAL A 69 7.00 -0.83 -4.10
CA VAL A 69 7.76 -0.02 -3.14
C VAL A 69 8.13 -0.87 -1.92
N PHE A 70 7.20 -1.65 -1.35
CA PHE A 70 7.52 -2.54 -0.23
C PHE A 70 8.57 -3.59 -0.59
N ALA A 71 8.45 -4.26 -1.74
CA ALA A 71 9.43 -5.26 -2.18
C ALA A 71 10.83 -4.65 -2.41
N LEU A 72 10.89 -3.46 -3.01
CA LEU A 72 12.14 -2.75 -3.29
C LEU A 72 12.91 -2.40 -2.02
N TRP A 73 12.22 -1.96 -0.97
CA TRP A 73 12.84 -1.56 0.30
C TRP A 73 13.35 -2.72 1.16
N VAL A 74 13.01 -3.97 0.81
CA VAL A 74 13.64 -5.16 1.42
C VAL A 74 15.13 -5.22 1.10
N ILE A 75 15.55 -4.79 -0.09
CA ILE A 75 16.96 -4.84 -0.53
C ILE A 75 17.89 -4.04 0.41
N PRO A 76 17.70 -2.73 0.64
CA PRO A 76 18.55 -1.97 1.55
C PRO A 76 18.44 -2.49 3.00
N LEU A 77 17.28 -3.01 3.42
CA LEU A 77 17.14 -3.61 4.74
C LEU A 77 18.04 -4.85 4.90
N VAL A 78 18.04 -5.74 3.90
CA VAL A 78 18.91 -6.93 3.88
C VAL A 78 20.38 -6.51 3.87
N ILE A 79 20.76 -5.48 3.10
CA ILE A 79 22.14 -4.97 3.09
C ILE A 79 22.57 -4.52 4.48
N VAL A 80 21.73 -3.76 5.19
CA VAL A 80 22.04 -3.33 6.57
C VAL A 80 22.13 -4.52 7.52
N VAL A 81 21.20 -5.49 7.44
CA VAL A 81 21.27 -6.67 8.30
C VAL A 81 22.55 -7.47 8.06
N VAL A 82 22.92 -7.71 6.80
CA VAL A 82 24.14 -8.44 6.43
C VAL A 82 25.39 -7.67 6.89
N ALA A 83 25.39 -6.33 6.79
CA ALA A 83 26.52 -5.50 7.21
C ALA A 83 26.77 -5.54 8.73
N PHE A 84 25.73 -5.67 9.54
CA PHE A 84 25.84 -5.69 11.00
C PHE A 84 25.96 -7.10 11.59
N TYR A 85 25.23 -8.08 11.04
CA TYR A 85 25.09 -9.42 11.62
C TYR A 85 25.71 -10.53 10.76
N GLY A 86 26.05 -10.27 9.49
CA GLY A 86 26.60 -11.26 8.59
C GLY A 86 25.56 -11.93 7.68
N TRP A 87 26.05 -12.59 6.63
CA TRP A 87 25.21 -13.26 5.63
C TRP A 87 24.54 -14.52 6.19
N LYS A 88 25.25 -15.30 7.01
CA LYS A 88 24.78 -16.58 7.52
C LYS A 88 23.59 -16.39 8.46
N GLU A 89 23.70 -15.43 9.36
CA GLU A 89 22.72 -15.02 10.34
C GLU A 89 21.46 -14.48 9.65
N MET A 90 21.64 -13.73 8.55
CA MET A 90 20.53 -13.25 7.73
C MET A 90 19.76 -14.41 7.06
N VAL A 91 20.47 -15.36 6.44
CA VAL A 91 19.83 -16.53 5.80
C VAL A 91 19.11 -17.41 6.83
N GLU A 92 19.74 -17.65 7.99
CA GLU A 92 19.12 -18.39 9.09
C GLU A 92 17.87 -17.67 9.63
N TYR A 93 17.96 -16.35 9.79
CA TYR A 93 16.80 -15.53 10.14
C TYR A 93 15.68 -15.70 9.13
N LEU A 94 15.94 -15.58 7.82
CA LEU A 94 14.91 -15.73 6.79
C LEU A 94 14.28 -17.14 6.81
N ASN A 95 15.09 -18.18 6.96
CA ASN A 95 14.59 -19.56 7.01
C ASN A 95 13.72 -19.85 8.26
N SER A 96 13.90 -19.09 9.34
CA SER A 96 13.12 -19.26 10.57
C SER A 96 11.72 -18.63 10.55
N ARG A 97 11.42 -17.77 9.56
CA ARG A 97 10.17 -16.99 9.53
C ARG A 97 9.07 -17.67 8.74
N VAL A 98 7.85 -17.47 9.20
CA VAL A 98 6.63 -17.89 8.50
C VAL A 98 6.12 -16.69 7.70
N TYR A 99 6.10 -16.80 6.38
CA TYR A 99 5.70 -15.72 5.47
C TYR A 99 4.24 -15.81 5.01
N VAL A 100 3.44 -16.70 5.60
CA VAL A 100 2.05 -16.96 5.17
C VAL A 100 1.22 -15.68 5.23
N GLU A 101 1.29 -14.93 6.33
CA GLU A 101 0.53 -13.68 6.51
C GLU A 101 0.92 -12.59 5.49
N PRO A 102 2.19 -12.19 5.31
CA PRO A 102 2.55 -11.16 4.34
C PRO A 102 2.25 -11.58 2.90
N PHE A 103 2.47 -12.85 2.53
CA PHE A 103 2.09 -13.34 1.20
C PHE A 103 0.57 -13.32 1.00
N PHE A 104 -0.20 -13.73 2.00
CA PHE A 104 -1.66 -13.70 1.94
C PHE A 104 -2.18 -12.29 1.67
N ILE A 105 -1.65 -11.27 2.36
CA ILE A 105 -2.04 -9.86 2.14
C ILE A 105 -1.74 -9.43 0.70
N VAL A 106 -0.52 -9.69 0.20
CA VAL A 106 -0.12 -9.31 -1.18
C VAL A 106 -1.01 -9.99 -2.22
N VAL A 107 -1.31 -11.27 -2.06
CA VAL A 107 -2.16 -12.03 -2.97
C VAL A 107 -3.59 -11.51 -2.93
N MET A 108 -4.17 -11.29 -1.74
CA MET A 108 -5.53 -10.79 -1.61
C MET A 108 -5.69 -9.36 -2.12
N MET A 109 -4.72 -8.47 -1.90
CA MET A 109 -4.71 -7.11 -2.48
C MET A 109 -4.66 -7.14 -4.00
N SER A 110 -3.83 -8.02 -4.57
CA SER A 110 -3.71 -8.22 -6.02
C SER A 110 -5.02 -8.75 -6.62
N LEU A 111 -5.64 -9.76 -5.97
CA LEU A 111 -6.93 -10.32 -6.38
C LEU A 111 -8.06 -9.29 -6.26
N ALA A 112 -8.12 -8.54 -5.15
CA ALA A 112 -9.13 -7.51 -4.90
C ALA A 112 -9.13 -6.41 -5.96
N SER A 113 -7.96 -6.10 -6.52
CA SER A 113 -7.79 -5.13 -7.61
C SER A 113 -8.21 -5.65 -8.99
N THR A 114 -8.63 -6.91 -9.10
CA THR A 114 -9.05 -7.48 -10.39
C THR A 114 -10.45 -7.02 -10.79
N ARG A 115 -10.65 -6.86 -12.11
CA ARG A 115 -11.95 -6.46 -12.70
C ARG A 115 -13.16 -7.30 -12.24
N PRO A 116 -13.11 -8.64 -12.18
CA PRO A 116 -14.27 -9.42 -11.74
C PRO A 116 -14.66 -9.14 -10.29
N ILE A 117 -13.69 -9.01 -9.38
CA ILE A 117 -13.96 -8.73 -7.97
C ILE A 117 -14.55 -7.32 -7.80
N ILE A 118 -13.97 -6.32 -8.49
CA ILE A 118 -14.50 -4.96 -8.46
C ILE A 118 -15.94 -4.92 -8.98
N LYS A 119 -16.25 -5.62 -10.08
CA LYS A 119 -17.63 -5.69 -10.61
C LYS A 119 -18.59 -6.37 -9.65
N LEU A 120 -18.16 -7.40 -8.94
CA LEU A 120 -18.97 -8.07 -7.93
C LEU A 120 -19.26 -7.13 -6.75
N ALA A 121 -18.23 -6.45 -6.25
CA ALA A 121 -18.38 -5.46 -5.19
C ALA A 121 -19.28 -4.29 -5.63
N GLU A 122 -19.12 -3.80 -6.86
CA GLU A 122 -19.97 -2.76 -7.44
C GLU A 122 -21.43 -3.18 -7.45
N LYS A 123 -21.74 -4.42 -7.85
CA LYS A 123 -23.11 -4.96 -7.79
C LYS A 123 -23.67 -5.01 -6.37
N GLY A 124 -22.85 -5.39 -5.39
CA GLY A 124 -23.24 -5.42 -3.98
C GLY A 124 -23.56 -4.01 -3.46
N VAL A 125 -22.68 -3.05 -3.70
CA VAL A 125 -22.90 -1.64 -3.34
C VAL A 125 -24.12 -1.07 -4.09
N HIS A 126 -24.32 -1.41 -5.36
CA HIS A 126 -25.49 -1.01 -6.13
C HIS A 126 -26.79 -1.51 -5.51
N ALA A 127 -26.82 -2.76 -5.01
CA ALA A 127 -27.99 -3.32 -4.37
C ALA A 127 -28.39 -2.52 -3.12
N VAL A 128 -27.40 -2.12 -2.32
CA VAL A 128 -27.62 -1.30 -1.12
C VAL A 128 -27.95 0.15 -1.47
N GLY A 129 -27.25 0.76 -2.44
CA GLY A 129 -27.49 2.14 -2.89
C GLY A 129 -28.89 2.36 -3.45
N ARG A 130 -29.47 1.35 -4.12
CA ARG A 130 -30.88 1.39 -4.56
C ARG A 130 -31.87 1.54 -3.41
N PHE A 131 -31.55 0.99 -2.23
CA PHE A 131 -32.39 1.14 -1.05
C PHE A 131 -32.44 2.61 -0.56
N PHE A 132 -31.40 3.38 -0.86
CA PHE A 132 -31.24 4.78 -0.46
C PHE A 132 -31.49 5.79 -1.59
N GLY A 133 -32.15 5.37 -2.67
CA GLY A 133 -32.62 6.28 -3.74
C GLY A 133 -31.62 6.53 -4.88
N ASP A 134 -30.54 5.75 -5.00
CA ASP A 134 -29.60 5.72 -6.14
C ASP A 134 -28.94 7.08 -6.48
N THR A 135 -28.82 7.98 -5.50
CA THR A 135 -28.13 9.26 -5.62
C THR A 135 -26.62 9.11 -5.40
N ALA A 136 -25.81 10.05 -5.90
CA ALA A 136 -24.35 10.06 -5.65
C ALA A 136 -24.00 10.06 -4.15
N ALA A 137 -24.82 10.71 -3.31
CA ALA A 137 -24.67 10.69 -1.85
C ALA A 137 -25.01 9.31 -1.25
N SER A 138 -26.02 8.62 -1.78
CA SER A 138 -26.35 7.25 -1.35
C SER A 138 -25.25 6.25 -1.68
N TRP A 139 -24.63 6.39 -2.86
CA TRP A 139 -23.46 5.61 -3.25
C TRP A 139 -22.26 5.89 -2.35
N TRP A 140 -22.01 7.15 -2.03
CA TRP A 140 -20.94 7.54 -1.11
C TRP A 140 -21.12 6.92 0.28
N LEU A 141 -22.31 7.06 0.87
CA LEU A 141 -22.64 6.46 2.16
C LEU A 141 -22.59 4.93 2.11
N ALA A 142 -23.10 4.32 1.04
CA ALA A 142 -23.06 2.87 0.86
C ALA A 142 -21.61 2.36 0.80
N ILE A 143 -20.73 3.03 0.06
CA ILE A 143 -19.31 2.62 -0.03
C ILE A 143 -18.60 2.80 1.32
N LEU A 144 -18.82 3.93 2.01
CA LEU A 144 -18.19 4.17 3.32
C LEU A 144 -18.73 3.29 4.45
N THR A 145 -19.95 2.78 4.33
CA THR A 145 -20.52 1.85 5.31
C THR A 145 -20.15 0.41 4.98
N LEU A 146 -20.24 0.01 3.71
CA LEU A 146 -19.93 -1.35 3.28
C LEU A 146 -18.43 -1.62 3.25
N GLY A 147 -17.59 -0.62 3.01
CA GLY A 147 -16.13 -0.77 3.04
C GLY A 147 -15.63 -1.39 4.35
N PRO A 148 -15.91 -0.78 5.52
CA PRO A 148 -15.56 -1.34 6.83
C PRO A 148 -16.19 -2.72 7.09
N ILE A 149 -17.46 -2.92 6.73
CA ILE A 149 -18.15 -4.21 6.91
C ILE A 149 -17.48 -5.31 6.09
N LEU A 150 -17.14 -5.03 4.82
CA LEU A 150 -16.40 -5.95 3.96
C LEU A 150 -14.98 -6.21 4.50
N GLY A 151 -14.37 -5.21 5.16
CA GLY A 151 -13.08 -5.34 5.83
C GLY A 151 -13.12 -6.37 6.96
N SER A 152 -14.20 -6.39 7.74
CA SER A 152 -14.41 -7.39 8.79
C SER A 152 -14.68 -8.80 8.28
N ILE A 153 -15.19 -8.95 7.05
CA ILE A 153 -15.54 -10.25 6.46
C ILE A 153 -14.38 -10.86 5.67
N ILE A 154 -13.63 -10.05 4.93
CA ILE A 154 -12.58 -10.50 4.01
C ILE A 154 -11.22 -10.21 4.63
N THR A 155 -10.71 -9.00 4.40
CA THR A 155 -9.51 -8.44 5.02
C THR A 155 -9.59 -6.93 4.90
N GLU A 156 -9.04 -6.20 5.87
CA GLU A 156 -9.02 -4.74 5.88
C GLU A 156 -8.35 -4.18 4.61
N ALA A 157 -7.20 -4.75 4.23
CA ALA A 157 -6.44 -4.32 3.06
C ALA A 157 -7.23 -4.50 1.74
N ALA A 158 -7.89 -5.64 1.55
CA ALA A 158 -8.68 -5.89 0.34
C ALA A 158 -9.91 -4.98 0.26
N ALA A 159 -10.62 -4.82 1.38
CA ALA A 159 -11.82 -3.99 1.42
C ALA A 159 -11.50 -2.51 1.22
N MET A 160 -10.40 -2.00 1.78
CA MET A 160 -9.91 -0.65 1.54
C MET A 160 -9.62 -0.43 0.05
N THR A 161 -8.92 -1.34 -0.62
CA THR A 161 -8.63 -1.26 -2.06
C THR A 161 -9.91 -1.23 -2.90
N ILE A 162 -10.88 -2.09 -2.58
CA ILE A 162 -12.17 -2.14 -3.27
C ILE A 162 -12.94 -0.82 -3.06
N ALA A 163 -13.06 -0.34 -1.82
CA ALA A 163 -13.76 0.90 -1.51
C ALA A 163 -13.12 2.10 -2.21
N ALA A 164 -11.78 2.21 -2.20
CA ALA A 164 -11.05 3.26 -2.88
C ALA A 164 -11.26 3.23 -4.40
N LEU A 165 -11.24 2.04 -5.02
CA LEU A 165 -11.48 1.88 -6.46
C LEU A 165 -12.94 2.21 -6.83
N LEU A 166 -13.91 1.85 -6.00
CA LEU A 166 -15.32 2.20 -6.21
C LEU A 166 -15.56 3.70 -6.06
N LEU A 167 -15.00 4.34 -5.02
CA LEU A 167 -15.04 5.80 -4.85
C LEU A 167 -14.41 6.51 -6.04
N LYS A 168 -13.24 6.05 -6.49
CA LYS A 168 -12.56 6.59 -7.68
C LYS A 168 -13.48 6.53 -8.90
N ASN A 169 -14.04 5.36 -9.19
CA ASN A 169 -14.79 5.11 -10.42
C ASN A 169 -16.20 5.73 -10.43
N LYS A 170 -16.84 5.90 -9.26
CA LYS A 170 -18.22 6.40 -9.17
C LYS A 170 -18.35 7.84 -8.71
N ILE A 171 -17.38 8.36 -7.97
CA ILE A 171 -17.48 9.71 -7.40
C ILE A 171 -16.42 10.60 -8.01
N TYR A 172 -15.13 10.23 -7.92
CA TYR A 172 -14.04 11.10 -8.36
C TYR A 172 -13.96 11.28 -9.89
N ILE A 173 -14.41 10.31 -10.69
CA ILE A 173 -14.50 10.47 -12.16
C ILE A 173 -15.44 11.62 -12.55
N HIS A 174 -16.46 11.92 -11.75
CA HIS A 174 -17.43 12.99 -12.03
C HIS A 174 -17.01 14.36 -11.48
N GLY A 175 -15.79 14.52 -10.95
CA GLY A 175 -15.29 15.80 -10.45
C GLY A 175 -16.08 16.34 -9.27
N PRO A 176 -16.10 15.63 -8.13
CA PRO A 176 -16.89 16.02 -6.96
C PRO A 176 -16.42 17.35 -6.40
N THR A 177 -17.33 18.07 -5.71
CA THR A 177 -16.97 19.32 -5.03
C THR A 177 -15.87 19.06 -3.98
N LYS A 178 -15.02 20.06 -3.73
CA LYS A 178 -13.91 19.94 -2.75
C LYS A 178 -14.41 19.45 -1.38
N ARG A 179 -15.58 19.90 -0.93
CA ARG A 179 -16.18 19.45 0.34
C ARG A 179 -16.47 17.95 0.36
N LEU A 180 -17.05 17.41 -0.72
CA LEU A 180 -17.30 15.97 -0.84
C LEU A 180 -15.99 15.18 -0.94
N ALA A 181 -15.02 15.68 -1.71
CA ALA A 181 -13.70 15.06 -1.87
C ALA A 181 -12.85 15.08 -0.58
N TYR A 182 -13.08 16.03 0.33
CA TYR A 182 -12.44 16.04 1.66
C TYR A 182 -13.24 15.19 2.66
N GLY A 183 -14.58 15.20 2.60
CA GLY A 183 -15.41 14.35 3.46
C GLY A 183 -15.21 12.85 3.21
N THR A 184 -14.83 12.46 2.00
CA THR A 184 -14.43 11.08 1.63
C THR A 184 -13.07 10.65 2.18
N MET A 185 -12.17 11.59 2.52
CA MET A 185 -10.80 11.32 3.00
C MET A 185 -10.69 11.32 4.53
N GLY A 186 -11.83 11.24 5.24
CA GLY A 186 -11.90 11.25 6.70
C GLY A 186 -10.96 10.24 7.35
#